data_AF-A0A2N0S622-F1
#
_entry.id   AF-A0A2N0S622-F1
#
_cell.length_a   1.000
_cell.length_b   1.000
_cell.length_c   1.000
_cell.angle_alpha   90.00
_cell.angle_beta   90.00
_cell.angle_gamma   90.00
#
_symmetry.space_group_name_H-M   'P 1'
#
loop_
_entity.id
_entity.type
_entity.pdbx_description
1 polymer ?
#
loop_
_entity_poly.entity_id
_entity_poly.type
_entity_poly.pdbx_seq_one_letter_code
_entity_poly.pdbx_strand_id
1 'polypeptide(L)'
;MDVYELESLANVLVLPVDDDINKLIQETKLSAINHYRVLKWIPYNKFYDIEYTAKGGFGKVYKAKWIDGYIHHWDNENQMEKI
;
A
#
# COMPACT_ATOMS: atom_id res chain seq x y z
N MET A 1 -19.02 12.49 -20.81
CA MET A 1 -18.48 12.58 -19.44
C MET A 1 -18.63 11.18 -18.93
N ASP A 2 -17.57 10.41 -19.12
CA ASP A 2 -17.67 8.96 -19.23
C ASP A 2 -17.24 8.33 -17.91
N VAL A 3 -17.81 7.15 -17.64
CA VAL A 3 -17.66 6.41 -16.38
C VAL A 3 -16.19 6.22 -15.98
N TYR A 4 -15.28 6.17 -16.96
CA TYR A 4 -13.82 6.09 -16.79
C TYR A 4 -13.18 7.31 -16.11
N GLU A 5 -13.73 8.51 -16.32
CA GLU A 5 -13.21 9.74 -15.71
C GLU A 5 -13.53 9.77 -14.20
N LEU A 6 -14.62 9.10 -13.78
CA LEU A 6 -15.04 8.94 -12.38
C LEU A 6 -14.43 7.71 -11.67
N GLU A 7 -14.15 6.62 -12.39
CA GLU A 7 -13.45 5.46 -11.82
C GLU A 7 -11.94 5.71 -11.64
N SER A 8 -11.33 6.54 -12.51
CA SER A 8 -10.00 7.13 -12.30
C SER A 8 -9.92 7.97 -11.02
N LEU A 9 -11.01 8.65 -10.66
CA LEU A 9 -11.09 9.42 -9.42
C LEU A 9 -11.15 8.50 -8.19
N ALA A 10 -11.70 7.28 -8.28
CA ALA A 10 -11.80 6.29 -7.19
C ALA A 10 -10.46 5.60 -6.78
N ASN A 11 -9.32 6.06 -7.31
CA ASN A 11 -8.01 6.00 -6.61
C ASN A 11 -7.98 6.87 -5.32
N VAL A 12 -9.14 7.42 -4.90
CA VAL A 12 -9.52 8.15 -3.68
C VAL A 12 -8.92 7.68 -2.33
N LEU A 13 -8.15 6.61 -2.21
CA LEU A 13 -7.39 6.31 -0.98
C LEU A 13 -5.94 6.83 -0.97
N VAL A 14 -5.56 7.66 -1.94
CA VAL A 14 -4.47 8.63 -1.73
C VAL A 14 -5.01 9.74 -0.82
N LEU A 15 -5.12 9.48 0.49
CA LEU A 15 -4.93 10.59 1.44
C LEU A 15 -3.57 11.18 1.08
N PRO A 16 -3.37 12.51 1.04
CA PRO A 16 -2.20 13.15 0.45
C PRO A 16 -0.93 12.62 1.10
N VAL A 17 -0.44 11.53 0.54
CA VAL A 17 0.83 10.93 0.84
C VAL A 17 1.78 11.92 0.20
N ASP A 18 2.60 12.52 1.04
CA ASP A 18 3.73 13.36 0.67
C ASP A 18 4.34 12.94 -0.67
N ASP A 19 4.62 13.90 -1.55
CA ASP A 19 5.15 13.64 -2.89
C ASP A 19 6.41 12.77 -2.85
N ASP A 20 7.25 12.91 -1.81
CA ASP A 20 8.44 12.09 -1.62
C ASP A 20 8.09 10.64 -1.28
N ILE A 21 7.06 10.40 -0.48
CA ILE A 21 6.59 9.05 -0.14
C ILE A 21 5.95 8.38 -1.37
N ASN A 22 5.17 9.13 -2.15
CA ASN A 22 4.60 8.61 -3.40
C ASN A 22 5.69 8.20 -4.38
N LYS A 23 6.70 9.07 -4.56
CA LYS A 23 7.85 8.79 -5.42
C LYS A 23 8.60 7.54 -4.95
N LEU A 24 8.86 7.41 -3.66
CA LEU A 24 9.51 6.23 -3.09
C LEU A 24 8.72 4.94 -3.38
N ILE A 25 7.40 4.95 -3.19
CA ILE A 25 6.56 3.79 -3.49
C ILE A 25 6.66 3.41 -4.97
N GLN A 26 6.63 4.39 -5.89
CA GLN A 26 6.77 4.12 -7.33
C GLN A 26 8.16 3.56 -7.68
N GLU A 27 9.23 4.13 -7.15
CA GLU A 27 10.60 3.66 -7.38
C GLU A 27 10.79 2.22 -6.90
N THR A 28 10.22 1.84 -5.75
CA THR A 28 10.29 0.45 -5.27
C THR A 28 9.52 -0.51 -6.16
N LYS A 29 8.36 -0.11 -6.70
CA LYS A 29 7.60 -0.94 -7.67
C LYS A 29 8.38 -1.18 -8.95
N LEU A 30 8.98 -0.13 -9.51
CA LEU A 30 9.75 -0.20 -10.76
C LEU A 30 11.04 -1.03 -10.62
N SER A 31 11.65 -1.03 -9.43
CA SER A 31 12.89 -1.77 -9.14
C SER A 31 12.67 -3.15 -8.52
N ALA A 32 11.43 -3.53 -8.26
CA ALA A 32 11.11 -4.80 -7.62
C ALA A 32 11.36 -5.98 -8.56
N ILE A 33 12.17 -6.93 -8.09
CA ILE A 33 12.42 -8.21 -8.78
C ILE A 33 11.41 -9.31 -8.39
N ASN A 34 10.58 -9.08 -7.35
CA ASN A 34 9.48 -9.94 -6.89
C ASN A 34 8.55 -9.16 -5.93
N HIS A 35 7.39 -9.72 -5.55
CA HIS A 35 6.42 -9.08 -4.63
C HIS A 35 7.01 -8.65 -3.30
N TYR A 36 7.96 -9.41 -2.75
CA TYR A 36 8.51 -9.13 -1.43
C TYR A 36 9.30 -7.82 -1.38
N ARG A 37 9.68 -7.26 -2.53
CA ARG A 37 10.43 -6.01 -2.64
C ARG A 37 9.58 -4.80 -3.01
N VAL A 38 8.27 -4.98 -3.10
CA VAL A 38 7.33 -3.90 -3.43
C VAL A 38 6.87 -3.23 -2.15
N LEU A 39 7.04 -1.91 -2.06
CA LEU A 39 6.44 -1.14 -0.99
C LEU A 39 4.98 -0.84 -1.33
N LYS A 40 4.09 -1.04 -0.35
CA LYS A 40 2.67 -0.66 -0.46
C LYS A 40 2.27 0.16 0.76
N TRP A 41 1.63 1.30 0.51
CA TRP A 41 0.97 2.05 1.55
C TRP A 41 -0.35 1.38 1.93
N ILE A 42 -0.57 1.16 3.23
CA ILE A 42 -1.81 0.57 3.76
C ILE A 42 -2.42 1.59 4.72
N PRO A 43 -3.63 2.10 4.44
CA PRO A 43 -4.27 3.06 5.32
C PRO A 43 -4.63 2.40 6.66
N TYR A 44 -4.51 3.18 7.74
CA TYR A 44 -4.65 2.65 9.10
C TYR A 44 -5.98 1.94 9.37
N ASN A 45 -7.07 2.40 8.74
CA ASN A 45 -8.40 1.81 8.85
C ASN A 45 -8.53 0.40 8.25
N LYS A 46 -7.49 -0.11 7.59
CA LYS A 46 -7.40 -1.49 7.10
C LYS A 46 -6.83 -2.47 8.12
N PHE A 47 -6.45 -1.99 9.30
CA PHE A 47 -5.99 -2.81 10.41
C PHE A 47 -7.07 -2.99 11.48
N TYR A 48 -7.15 -4.20 12.04
CA TYR A 48 -8.03 -4.55 13.15
C TYR A 48 -7.30 -5.48 14.12
N ASP A 49 -7.91 -5.77 15.28
CA ASP A 49 -7.28 -6.51 16.39
C ASP A 49 -5.90 -5.91 16.76
N ILE A 50 -5.86 -4.57 16.88
CA ILE A 50 -4.63 -3.82 17.13
C ILE A 50 -4.25 -3.94 18.60
N GLU A 51 -3.09 -4.54 18.88
CA GLU A 51 -2.57 -4.74 20.22
C GLU A 51 -1.18 -4.11 20.35
N TYR A 52 -0.93 -3.45 21.48
CA TYR A 52 0.37 -2.87 21.78
C TYR A 52 1.41 -3.97 22.01
N THR A 53 2.57 -3.83 21.38
CA THR A 53 3.68 -4.79 21.48
C THR A 53 4.80 -4.25 22.38
N ALA A 54 5.34 -3.08 22.03
CA ALA A 54 6.51 -2.52 22.72
C ALA A 54 6.70 -1.03 22.40
N LYS A 55 7.60 -0.37 23.12
CA LYS A 55 8.06 1.00 22.83
C LYS A 55 9.58 1.02 22.85
N GLY A 56 10.19 1.64 21.83
CA GLY A 56 11.63 1.88 21.74
C GLY A 56 11.95 3.36 21.54
N GLY A 57 13.23 3.66 21.26
CA GLY A 57 13.69 5.04 21.03
C GLY A 57 13.05 5.72 19.82
N PHE A 58 12.56 4.94 18.85
CA PHE A 58 11.98 5.44 17.60
C PHE A 58 10.44 5.41 17.57
N GLY A 59 9.77 5.02 18.66
CA GLY A 59 8.32 5.02 18.75
C GLY A 59 7.71 3.80 19.42
N LYS A 60 6.40 3.62 19.23
CA LYS A 60 5.61 2.47 19.72
C LYS A 60 5.38 1.48 18.58
N VAL A 61 5.40 0.20 18.92
CA VAL A 61 5.16 -0.93 18.02
C VAL A 61 3.86 -1.59 18.42
N TYR A 62 3.04 -1.91 17.43
CA TYR A 62 1.75 -2.59 17.57
C TYR A 62 1.73 -3.81 16.64
N LYS A 63 1.05 -4.88 17.05
CA LYS A 63 0.65 -5.98 16.17
C LYS A 63 -0.81 -5.79 15.78
N ALA A 64 -1.16 -6.15 14.55
CA ALA A 64 -2.52 -6.04 14.05
C ALA A 64 -2.77 -7.09 12.96
N LYS A 65 -4.04 -7.37 12.70
CA LYS A 65 -4.48 -8.12 11.51
C LYS A 65 -4.79 -7.14 10.39
N TRP A 66 -4.43 -7.50 9.16
CA TRP A 66 -4.72 -6.72 7.96
C TRP A 66 -5.91 -7.33 7.21
N ILE A 67 -6.95 -6.52 6.95
CA ILE A 67 -8.19 -6.98 6.30
C ILE A 67 -7.95 -7.63 4.94
N ASP A 68 -7.08 -7.04 4.11
CA ASP A 68 -6.91 -7.49 2.72
C ASP A 68 -5.90 -8.65 2.60
N GLY A 69 -5.16 -8.97 3.66
CA GLY A 69 -4.13 -10.02 3.65
C GLY A 69 -2.89 -9.64 2.84
N TYR A 70 -1.87 -10.51 2.84
CA TYR A 70 -0.61 -10.26 2.15
C TYR A 70 -0.70 -10.59 0.65
N ILE A 71 0.15 -9.95 -0.17
CA ILE A 71 0.23 -10.22 -1.61
C ILE A 71 0.83 -11.61 -1.81
N HIS A 72 0.04 -12.54 -2.34
CA HIS A 72 0.44 -13.93 -2.59
C HIS A 72 1.08 -14.14 -3.97
N HIS A 73 0.72 -13.32 -4.96
CA HIS A 73 1.17 -13.47 -6.34
C HIS A 73 1.53 -12.10 -6.93
N TRP A 74 2.68 -12.03 -7.61
CA TRP A 74 3.18 -10.84 -8.29
C TRP A 74 3.39 -11.19 -9.74
N ASP A 75 2.50 -10.70 -10.61
CA ASP A 75 2.67 -10.86 -12.04
C ASP A 75 3.55 -9.70 -12.56
N ASN A 76 4.74 -10.05 -13.06
CA ASN A 76 5.65 -9.07 -13.67
C ASN A 76 5.19 -8.61 -15.05
N GLU A 77 4.28 -9.34 -15.72
CA GLU A 77 3.84 -9.04 -17.08
C GLU A 77 2.65 -8.07 -17.14
N ASN A 78 1.99 -7.84 -16.01
CA ASN A 78 0.95 -6.82 -15.85
C ASN A 78 1.33 -5.84 -14.74
N GLN A 79 2.29 -4.95 -15.01
CA GLN A 79 2.60 -3.77 -14.18
C GLN A 79 1.41 -2.78 -14.09
N MET A 80 0.30 -3.08 -14.76
CA MET A 80 -1.01 -2.50 -14.51
C MET A 80 -1.88 -3.65 -14.03
N GLU A 81 -2.22 -3.67 -12.75
CA GLU A 81 -3.28 -4.55 -12.26
C GLU A 81 -4.50 -4.34 -13.16
N LYS A 82 -4.88 -5.38 -13.93
CA LYS A 82 -6.15 -5.41 -14.64
C LYS A 82 -7.25 -5.35 -13.58
N ILE A 83 -8.06 -4.31 -13.68
CA ILE A 83 -9.31 -4.11 -12.95
C ILE A 83 -10.44 -4.32 -13.96
#